data_AF-A0A8J6GMD0-F1
#
_entry.id   AF-A0A8J6GMD0-F1
#
_cell.length_a   1.000
_cell.length_b   1.000
_cell.length_c   1.000
_cell.angle_alpha   90.00
_cell.angle_beta   90.00
_cell.angle_gamma   90.00
#
_symmetry.space_group_name_H-M   'P 1'
#
loop_
_entity.id
_entity.type
_entity.pdbx_description
1 polymer ?
#
loop_
_entity_poly.entity_id
_entity_poly.type
_entity_poly.pdbx_seq_one_letter_code
_entity_poly.pdbx_strand_id
1 'polypeptide(L)'
;QTIREKRFVEAANRKELDYEAGDIPTEWEAWIRRTRKTPPTMEEILKNEKYRQEIKAKSKEFYEKDKLGKETSEELLPPPAIQIKGHASAPYFGKEEPSVAPTSTGKTFQPGSWMPEDDKRQNQ
;
A
#
# COMPACT_ATOMS: atom_id res chain seq x y z
N GLN A 1 19.61 23.95 31.29
CA GLN A 1 19.48 23.12 30.08
C GLN A 1 20.12 21.77 30.36
N THR A 2 19.39 20.66 30.29
CA THR A 2 19.99 19.32 30.38
C THR A 2 20.55 18.94 29.02
N ILE A 3 21.88 18.89 28.90
CA ILE A 3 22.58 18.47 27.67
C ILE A 3 22.29 16.98 27.45
N ARG A 4 21.67 16.64 26.32
CA ARG A 4 21.41 15.25 25.95
C ARG A 4 22.67 14.64 25.35
N GLU A 5 23.03 13.41 25.74
CA GLU A 5 24.17 12.67 25.19
C GLU A 5 24.08 12.58 23.65
N LYS A 6 25.13 12.94 22.91
CA LYS A 6 25.10 12.86 21.44
C LYS A 6 25.33 11.41 20.99
N ARG A 7 24.53 10.93 20.03
CA ARG A 7 24.70 9.65 19.33
C ARG A 7 24.80 9.98 17.84
N PHE A 8 25.90 9.61 17.18
CA PHE A 8 26.14 9.87 15.76
C PHE A 8 26.84 8.67 15.11
N VAL A 9 26.75 8.58 13.79
CA VAL A 9 27.41 7.55 12.97
C VAL A 9 28.38 8.26 12.04
N GLU A 10 29.57 7.69 11.91
CA GLU A 10 30.57 8.11 10.94
C GLU A 10 30.59 7.07 9.81
N ALA A 11 30.32 7.51 8.58
CA ALA A 11 30.37 6.63 7.43
C ALA A 11 31.82 6.25 7.13
N ALA A 12 32.09 4.95 6.98
CA ALA A 12 33.43 4.47 6.64
C ALA A 12 33.90 4.94 5.24
N ASN A 13 32.94 5.15 4.34
CA ASN A 13 33.19 5.69 3.00
C ASN A 13 32.98 7.21 3.00
N ARG A 14 34.02 7.96 2.60
CA ARG A 14 34.08 9.43 2.68
C ARG A 14 33.12 10.19 1.75
N LYS A 15 32.32 9.50 0.94
CA LYS A 15 31.30 10.15 0.11
C LYS A 15 30.03 10.29 0.95
N GLU A 16 30.00 11.35 1.74
CA GLU A 16 28.85 11.74 2.59
C GLU A 16 27.54 11.91 1.79
N LEU A 17 27.66 12.11 0.48
CA LEU A 17 26.53 12.29 -0.44
C LEU A 17 25.87 10.98 -0.89
N ASP A 18 26.48 9.82 -0.63
CA ASP A 18 25.96 8.52 -1.09
C ASP A 18 25.14 7.80 0.00
N TYR A 19 24.65 8.54 1.01
CA TYR A 19 23.82 7.97 2.06
C TYR A 19 22.41 7.68 1.52
N GLU A 20 22.02 6.41 1.52
CA GLU A 20 20.68 5.97 1.17
C GLU A 20 19.92 5.42 2.37
N ALA A 21 18.59 5.53 2.31
CA ALA A 21 17.72 4.97 3.31
C ALA A 21 17.83 3.43 3.31
N GLY A 22 18.51 2.88 4.33
CA GLY A 22 18.78 1.45 4.47
C GLY A 22 20.26 1.09 4.69
N ASP A 23 21.16 2.06 4.59
CA ASP A 23 22.60 1.85 4.84
C ASP A 23 22.92 1.56 6.30
N ILE A 24 22.12 2.12 7.22
CA ILE A 24 22.24 1.86 8.66
C ILE A 24 21.33 0.68 9.02
N PRO A 25 21.86 -0.37 9.68
CA PRO A 25 21.02 -1.43 10.20
C PRO A 25 19.98 -0.89 11.20
N THR A 26 18.77 -1.41 11.12
CA THR A 26 17.59 -0.94 11.88
C THR A 26 17.85 -0.83 13.39
N GLU A 27 18.66 -1.72 13.95
CA GLU A 27 18.99 -1.76 15.37
C GLU A 27 19.89 -0.60 15.78
N TRP A 28 20.81 -0.20 14.90
CA TRP A 28 21.64 1.00 15.07
C TRP A 28 20.80 2.26 14.95
N GLU A 29 19.87 2.32 13.99
CA GLU A 29 18.94 3.45 13.88
C GLU A 29 18.11 3.62 15.16
N ALA A 30 17.59 2.52 15.72
CA ALA A 30 16.81 2.55 16.96
C ALA A 30 17.63 3.06 18.16
N TRP A 31 18.93 2.75 18.20
CA TRP A 31 19.82 3.27 19.23
C TRP A 31 20.14 4.75 19.02
N ILE A 32 20.44 5.20 17.81
CA ILE A 32 20.72 6.61 17.49
C ILE A 32 19.49 7.48 17.79
N ARG A 33 18.30 7.00 17.41
CA ARG A 33 17.00 7.64 17.67
C ARG A 33 16.58 7.58 19.15
N ARG A 34 17.36 6.91 20.00
CA ARG A 34 17.10 6.71 21.44
C ARG A 34 15.83 5.92 21.76
N THR A 35 15.26 5.22 20.78
CA THR A 35 14.22 4.22 21.04
C THR A 35 14.80 3.08 21.88
N ARG A 36 16.08 2.75 21.68
CA ARG A 36 16.84 1.78 22.49
C ARG A 36 17.85 2.47 23.41
N LYS A 37 18.00 1.95 24.64
CA LYS A 37 19.00 2.40 25.62
C LYS A 37 20.39 1.85 25.32
N THR A 38 20.48 0.55 25.06
CA THR A 38 21.73 -0.17 24.80
C THR A 38 22.06 -0.21 23.30
N PRO A 39 23.34 -0.09 22.90
CA PRO A 39 23.72 -0.31 21.51
C PRO A 39 23.50 -1.78 21.14
N PRO A 40 23.23 -2.08 19.86
CA PRO A 40 23.13 -3.46 19.39
C PRO A 40 24.47 -4.18 19.44
N THR A 41 24.44 -5.51 19.53
CA THR A 41 25.62 -6.37 19.45
C THR A 41 25.83 -6.87 18.01
N MET A 42 27.08 -7.11 17.60
CA MET A 42 27.38 -7.62 16.26
C MET A 42 26.63 -8.92 15.92
N GLU A 43 26.52 -9.83 16.88
CA GLU A 43 25.78 -11.08 16.73
C GLU A 43 24.29 -10.86 16.43
N GLU A 44 23.68 -9.84 17.04
CA GLU A 44 22.28 -9.47 16.81
C GLU A 44 22.07 -9.00 15.37
N ILE A 45 22.98 -8.15 14.88
CA ILE A 45 22.96 -7.66 13.49
C ILE A 45 23.06 -8.83 12.50
N LEU A 46 24.02 -9.74 12.71
CA LEU A 46 24.21 -10.89 11.84
C LEU A 46 23.00 -11.84 11.84
N LYS A 47 22.37 -12.04 13.00
CA LYS A 47 21.17 -12.87 13.13
C LYS A 47 20.00 -12.25 12.35
N ASN A 48 19.80 -10.95 12.48
CA ASN A 48 18.70 -10.26 11.80
C ASN A 48 18.91 -10.20 10.29
N GLU A 49 20.15 -10.04 9.83
CA GLU A 49 20.46 -10.10 8.40
C GLU A 49 20.15 -11.48 7.79
N LYS A 50 20.54 -12.56 8.48
CA LYS A 50 20.16 -13.93 8.08
C LYS A 50 18.64 -14.11 8.02
N TYR A 51 17.93 -13.61 9.04
CA TYR A 51 16.48 -13.67 9.10
C TYR A 51 15.80 -12.96 7.92
N ARG A 52 16.30 -11.77 7.54
CA ARG A 52 15.81 -11.03 6.35
C ARG A 52 16.03 -11.82 5.06
N GLN A 53 17.20 -12.44 4.90
CA GLN A 53 17.52 -13.28 3.74
C GLN A 53 16.59 -14.50 3.66
N GLU A 54 16.33 -15.17 4.78
CA GLU A 54 15.42 -16.31 4.84
C GLU A 54 13.99 -15.93 4.46
N ILE A 55 13.47 -14.81 4.98
CA ILE A 55 12.13 -14.32 4.61
C ILE A 55 12.07 -14.02 3.11
N LYS A 56 13.10 -13.38 2.55
CA LYS A 56 13.15 -13.06 1.13
C LYS A 56 13.18 -14.30 0.24
N ALA A 57 13.89 -15.36 0.66
CA ALA A 57 13.89 -16.64 -0.03
C ALA A 57 12.51 -17.32 0.04
N LYS A 58 11.94 -17.42 1.25
CA LYS A 58 10.63 -18.04 1.47
C LYS A 58 9.49 -17.31 0.75
N SER A 59 9.53 -15.98 0.72
CA SER A 59 8.52 -15.20 -0.01
C SER A 59 8.60 -15.47 -1.51
N LYS A 60 9.81 -15.49 -2.09
CA LYS A 60 10.00 -15.85 -3.51
C LYS A 60 9.48 -17.26 -3.80
N GLU A 61 9.84 -18.25 -3.00
CA GLU A 61 9.35 -19.62 -3.15
C GLU A 61 7.82 -19.72 -3.10
N PHE A 62 7.18 -18.95 -2.20
CA PHE A 62 5.72 -18.90 -2.11
C PHE A 62 5.10 -18.33 -3.40
N TYR A 63 5.64 -17.23 -3.93
CA TYR A 63 5.15 -16.64 -5.19
C TYR A 63 5.32 -17.57 -6.39
N GLU A 64 6.44 -18.30 -6.50
CA GLU A 64 6.65 -19.27 -7.59
C GLU A 64 5.65 -20.44 -7.49
N LYS A 65 5.39 -20.95 -6.28
CA LYS A 65 4.39 -22.02 -6.06
C LYS A 65 2.97 -21.56 -6.38
N ASP A 66 2.59 -20.33 -6.01
CA ASP A 66 1.28 -19.76 -6.32
C ASP A 66 1.09 -19.58 -7.84
N LYS A 67 2.12 -19.09 -8.55
CA LYS A 67 2.08 -18.99 -10.03
C LYS A 67 1.87 -20.35 -10.69
N LEU A 68 2.66 -21.35 -10.31
CA LEU A 68 2.55 -22.70 -10.87
C LEU A 68 1.20 -23.36 -10.52
N GLY A 69 0.66 -23.09 -9.34
CA GLY A 69 -0.68 -23.54 -8.96
C GLY A 69 -1.79 -22.90 -9.80
N LYS A 70 -1.65 -21.63 -10.16
CA LYS A 70 -2.62 -20.94 -11.03
C LYS A 70 -2.56 -21.46 -12.45
N GLU A 71 -1.37 -21.56 -13.04
CA GLU A 71 -1.17 -22.07 -14.40
C GLU A 71 -1.75 -23.49 -14.57
N THR A 72 -1.55 -24.38 -13.60
CA THR A 72 -2.13 -25.74 -13.63
C THR A 72 -3.66 -25.75 -13.49
N SER A 73 -4.26 -24.79 -12.79
CA SER A 73 -5.71 -24.70 -12.61
C SER A 73 -6.43 -23.95 -13.73
N GLU A 74 -5.76 -22.98 -14.35
CA GLU A 74 -6.32 -22.10 -15.39
C GLU A 74 -6.31 -22.77 -16.77
N GLU A 75 -5.37 -23.70 -17.03
CA GLU A 75 -5.42 -24.56 -18.23
C GLU A 75 -6.62 -25.55 -18.21
N LEU A 76 -7.27 -25.74 -17.06
CA LEU A 76 -8.36 -26.71 -16.88
C LEU A 76 -9.77 -26.11 -16.82
N LEU A 77 -9.95 -24.78 -16.78
CA LEU A 77 -11.29 -24.19 -16.55
C LEU A 77 -11.63 -23.01 -17.47
N PRO A 78 -12.81 -23.03 -18.14
CA PRO A 78 -13.34 -21.84 -18.80
C PRO A 78 -13.70 -20.75 -17.77
N PRO A 79 -13.68 -19.46 -18.15
CA PRO A 79 -13.91 -18.36 -17.22
C PRO A 79 -15.31 -18.46 -16.59
N PRO A 80 -15.43 -18.30 -15.25
CA PRO A 80 -16.73 -18.36 -14.59
C PRO A 80 -17.55 -17.11 -14.95
N ALA A 81 -18.77 -17.31 -15.46
CA ALA A 81 -19.75 -16.25 -15.60
C ALA A 81 -20.15 -15.71 -14.21
N ILE A 82 -19.62 -14.56 -13.81
CA ILE A 82 -19.84 -13.97 -12.49
C ILE A 82 -21.27 -13.41 -12.42
N GLN A 83 -22.18 -14.13 -11.76
CA GLN A 83 -23.49 -13.59 -11.40
C GLN A 83 -23.35 -12.75 -10.12
N ILE A 84 -23.20 -11.43 -10.25
CA ILE A 84 -23.06 -10.51 -9.12
C ILE A 84 -24.43 -10.33 -8.43
N LYS A 85 -24.72 -11.16 -7.42
CA LYS A 85 -25.93 -11.07 -6.59
C LYS A 85 -25.59 -10.51 -5.21
N GLY A 86 -25.47 -9.20 -5.11
CA GLY A 86 -25.23 -8.48 -3.85
C GLY A 86 -26.37 -7.52 -3.49
N HIS A 87 -26.27 -6.86 -2.33
CA HIS A 87 -27.21 -5.79 -1.92
C HIS A 87 -27.30 -4.62 -2.91
N ALA A 88 -26.30 -4.47 -3.79
CA ALA A 88 -26.25 -3.49 -4.88
C ALA A 88 -26.77 -4.02 -6.23
N SER A 89 -27.21 -5.28 -6.32
CA SER A 89 -27.82 -5.84 -7.54
C SER A 89 -29.29 -5.37 -7.64
N ALA A 90 -29.47 -4.12 -8.03
CA ALA A 90 -30.78 -3.54 -8.34
C ALA A 90 -30.99 -3.54 -9.87
N PRO A 91 -32.15 -3.98 -10.38
CA PRO A 91 -32.52 -3.76 -11.77
C PRO A 91 -32.48 -2.26 -12.08
N TYR A 92 -31.72 -1.87 -13.11
CA TYR A 92 -31.58 -0.47 -13.51
C TYR A 92 -32.90 0.02 -14.12
N PHE A 93 -33.65 0.84 -13.38
CA PHE A 93 -34.88 1.50 -13.83
C PHE A 93 -34.71 3.03 -13.92
N GLY A 94 -33.47 3.53 -13.95
CA GLY A 94 -33.18 4.96 -14.11
C GLY A 94 -33.30 5.43 -15.54
N LYS A 95 -33.68 6.70 -15.74
CA LYS A 95 -33.54 7.36 -17.05
C LYS A 95 -32.04 7.38 -17.43
N GLU A 96 -31.73 7.29 -18.72
CA GLU A 96 -30.34 7.24 -19.24
C GLU A 96 -29.55 8.53 -18.99
N GLU A 97 -30.25 9.64 -18.72
CA GLU A 97 -29.63 10.94 -18.51
C GLU A 97 -29.40 11.23 -17.02
N PRO A 98 -28.17 11.62 -16.63
CA PRO A 98 -27.86 12.04 -15.26
C PRO A 98 -28.59 13.36 -14.95
N SER A 99 -29.57 13.31 -14.06
CA SER A 99 -30.30 14.49 -13.59
C SER A 99 -29.64 15.10 -12.35
N VAL A 100 -29.67 16.43 -12.24
CA VAL A 100 -29.25 17.16 -11.03
C VAL A 100 -30.20 16.90 -9.85
N ALA A 101 -31.47 16.62 -10.12
CA ALA A 101 -32.46 16.41 -9.09
C ALA A 101 -32.46 14.94 -8.61
N PRO A 102 -32.50 14.67 -7.29
CA PRO A 102 -32.68 13.32 -6.79
C PRO A 102 -34.06 12.79 -7.19
N THR A 103 -34.12 11.53 -7.60
CA THR A 103 -35.37 10.85 -7.97
C THR A 103 -35.65 9.71 -7.00
N SER A 104 -36.87 9.64 -6.47
CA SER A 104 -37.31 8.53 -5.62
C SER A 104 -38.56 7.88 -6.21
N THR A 105 -38.47 6.61 -6.56
CA THR A 105 -39.59 5.81 -7.08
C THR A 105 -39.85 4.66 -6.12
N GLY A 106 -40.71 4.89 -5.11
CA GLY A 106 -41.25 3.88 -4.18
C GLY A 106 -40.21 3.13 -3.34
N LYS A 107 -39.42 2.24 -3.95
CA LYS A 107 -38.38 1.41 -3.33
C LYS A 107 -36.96 1.75 -3.77
N THR A 108 -36.79 2.63 -4.76
CA THR A 108 -35.48 3.04 -5.26
C THR A 108 -35.25 4.53 -5.05
N PHE A 109 -34.05 4.88 -4.58
CA PHE A 109 -33.57 6.24 -4.48
C PHE A 109 -32.36 6.40 -5.41
N GLN A 110 -32.43 7.36 -6.33
CA GLN A 110 -31.32 7.74 -7.19
C GLN A 110 -30.85 9.13 -6.77
N PRO A 111 -29.62 9.27 -6.24
CA PRO A 111 -29.07 10.58 -5.94
C PRO A 111 -28.89 11.38 -7.23
N GLY A 112 -29.07 12.70 -7.15
CA GLY A 112 -28.78 13.59 -8.27
C GLY A 112 -27.27 13.65 -8.55
N SER A 113 -26.89 13.75 -9.82
CA SER A 113 -25.50 13.96 -10.23
C SER A 113 -25.16 15.44 -10.10
N TRP A 114 -24.08 15.76 -9.39
CA TRP A 114 -23.58 17.13 -9.32
C TRP A 114 -23.05 17.54 -10.70
N MET A 115 -23.69 18.53 -11.32
CA MET A 115 -23.17 19.21 -12.50
C MET A 115 -22.76 20.63 -12.10
N PRO A 116 -21.47 20.98 -12.18
CA PRO A 116 -21.06 22.38 -12.03
C PRO A 116 -21.77 23.19 -13.12
N GLU A 117 -22.35 24.34 -12.76
CA GLU A 117 -22.98 25.20 -13.76
C GLU A 117 -21.97 25.53 -14.85
N ASP A 118 -22.35 25.28 -16.11
CA ASP A 118 -21.62 25.75 -17.28
C ASP A 118 -21.31 27.24 -17.10
N ASP A 119 -20.02 27.57 -17.15
CA ASP A 119 -19.48 28.93 -17.12
C ASP A 119 -20.29 29.85 -18.05
N LYS A 120 -21.28 30.54 -17.48
CA LYS A 120 -21.89 31.71 -18.10
C LYS A 120 -20.85 32.83 -18.05
N ARG A 121 -19.97 32.78 -19.05
CA ARG A 121 -19.13 33.83 -19.61
C ARG A 121 -19.47 35.20 -19.02
N GLN A 122 -18.74 35.59 -17.98
CA GLN A 122 -18.57 37.01 -17.67
C GLN A 122 -17.68 37.60 -18.77
N ASN A 123 -18.32 38.12 -19.82
CA ASN A 123 -17.73 39.12 -20.69
C ASN A 123 -18.72 40.29 -20.73
N GLN A 124 -18.48 41.27 -19.86
CA GLN A 124 -18.73 42.69 -20.10
C GLN A 124 -17.62 43.49 -19.46
#